data_AF-A0A2E0L9W3-F1
#
_entry.id   AF-A0A2E0L9W3-F1
#
_cell.length_a   1.000
_cell.length_b   1.000
_cell.length_c   1.000
_cell.angle_alpha   90.00
_cell.angle_beta   90.00
_cell.angle_gamma   90.00
#
_symmetry.space_group_name_H-M   'P 1'
#
loop_
_entity.id
_entity.type
_entity.pdbx_description
1 polymer ?
#
loop_
_entity_poly.entity_id
_entity_poly.type
_entity_poly.pdbx_seq_one_letter_code
_entity_poly.pdbx_strand_id
1 'polypeptide(L)'
;MAQDDATCSALQNTAFTQTGTLCATTGQGMMCLGYPAVTAVLDSDAAADFASPGDSVDLALVESVTTSPADLSTTPSTWGVALLNVQANLPVDVIETVLDGKGVIYMATGGVEVVNAAPDTQVTLMEETIAVNTIADADMRVAPFALDSSTSSNVSGRIPAESTLNADAMTPDGNWIRIVFDDQPGWISRAVIDSAADLSNLTVIGPLDFTPMQSITIDSGNTDDADCANLASGLFVQGPNSMPVDIQVNGVDTRISSSVLFKANAADGTLEIFVISGLVTLFPNDPDMTVVIPPGFKTTISVEDFTFLEGTPDAPYRLMTEDELAQVNTFTQNLPSNILHYTPPENNQTQPSGVGNAVVQVTLGEGEHDGLAGARQACANGDIPANVCEILGL
;
A
#
# COMPACT_ATOMS: atom_id res chain seq x y z
N MET A 1 16.23 -29.44 -8.48
CA MET A 1 14.86 -29.30 -7.96
C MET A 1 14.88 -29.24 -6.44
N ALA A 2 14.86 -30.34 -5.66
CA ALA A 2 14.81 -30.23 -4.18
C ALA A 2 16.02 -29.53 -3.50
N GLN A 3 17.21 -29.53 -4.11
CA GLN A 3 18.39 -28.83 -3.58
C GLN A 3 18.35 -27.31 -3.89
N ASP A 4 17.69 -26.92 -4.97
CA ASP A 4 17.57 -25.53 -5.40
C ASP A 4 16.51 -24.84 -4.52
N ASP A 5 15.39 -25.53 -4.25
CA ASP A 5 14.33 -25.03 -3.36
C ASP A 5 14.85 -24.68 -1.95
N ALA A 6 15.68 -25.55 -1.37
CA ALA A 6 16.29 -25.30 -0.05
C ALA A 6 17.25 -24.11 -0.05
N THR A 7 17.98 -23.93 -1.16
CA THR A 7 18.90 -22.80 -1.35
C THR A 7 18.13 -21.49 -1.49
N CYS A 8 17.06 -21.49 -2.28
CA CYS A 8 16.19 -20.33 -2.47
C CYS A 8 15.52 -19.88 -1.16
N SER A 9 15.00 -20.83 -0.38
CA SER A 9 14.44 -20.51 0.95
C SER A 9 15.50 -19.97 1.92
N ALA A 10 16.73 -20.50 1.88
CA ALA A 10 17.82 -19.97 2.70
C ALA A 10 18.24 -18.55 2.28
N LEU A 11 18.26 -18.27 0.97
CA LEU A 11 18.52 -16.95 0.42
C LEU A 11 17.44 -15.94 0.86
N GLN A 12 16.16 -16.29 0.74
CA GLN A 12 15.06 -15.44 1.19
C GLN A 12 15.19 -15.08 2.67
N ASN A 13 15.37 -16.09 3.52
CA ASN A 13 15.49 -15.88 4.96
C ASN A 13 16.69 -15.00 5.31
N THR A 14 17.82 -15.19 4.61
CA THR A 14 19.01 -14.36 4.80
C THR A 14 18.73 -12.91 4.39
N ALA A 15 18.14 -12.70 3.21
CA ALA A 15 17.85 -11.38 2.68
C ALA A 15 16.87 -10.60 3.56
N PHE A 16 15.79 -11.24 3.99
CA PHE A 16 14.80 -10.64 4.88
C PHE A 16 15.31 -10.40 6.29
N THR A 17 16.09 -11.33 6.86
CA THR A 17 16.73 -11.10 8.17
C THR A 17 17.69 -9.92 8.13
N GLN A 18 18.50 -9.83 7.06
CA GLN A 18 19.44 -8.73 6.88
C GLN A 18 18.71 -7.41 6.66
N THR A 19 17.68 -7.38 5.80
CA THR A 19 16.84 -6.20 5.57
C THR A 19 16.19 -5.73 6.86
N GLY A 20 15.59 -6.64 7.63
CA GLY A 20 15.01 -6.31 8.94
C GLY A 20 16.03 -5.74 9.91
N THR A 21 17.28 -6.20 9.87
CA THR A 21 18.34 -5.68 10.76
C THR A 21 18.87 -4.32 10.31
N LEU A 22 19.17 -4.17 9.01
CA LEU A 22 19.85 -3.00 8.48
C LEU A 22 18.91 -1.83 8.20
N CYS A 23 17.66 -2.12 7.80
CA CYS A 23 16.66 -1.11 7.48
C CYS A 23 15.67 -0.85 8.63
N ALA A 24 15.94 -1.37 9.84
CA ALA A 24 15.09 -1.21 11.02
C ALA A 24 14.76 0.25 11.37
N THR A 25 15.68 1.16 11.08
CA THR A 25 15.60 2.59 11.43
C THR A 25 15.37 3.47 10.21
N THR A 26 14.82 2.92 9.12
CA THR A 26 14.50 3.68 7.91
C THR A 26 13.39 4.68 8.25
N GLY A 27 13.75 5.96 8.34
CA GLY A 27 12.81 7.03 8.68
C GLY A 27 11.78 7.26 7.57
N GLN A 28 10.74 8.03 7.89
CA GLN A 28 9.77 8.51 6.91
C GLN A 28 10.46 9.19 5.73
N GLY A 29 9.96 8.95 4.52
CA GLY A 29 10.49 9.58 3.32
C GLY A 29 11.85 9.04 2.91
N MET A 30 12.28 7.88 3.43
CA MET A 30 13.58 7.29 3.11
C MET A 30 13.44 5.94 2.40
N MET A 31 14.38 5.66 1.50
CA MET A 31 14.66 4.33 0.97
C MET A 31 15.89 3.76 1.67
N CYS A 32 15.90 2.45 1.91
CA CYS A 32 17.01 1.68 2.43
C CYS A 32 17.34 0.50 1.52
N LEU A 33 18.62 0.29 1.24
CA LEU A 33 19.12 -0.88 0.53
C LEU A 33 19.10 -2.08 1.48
N GLY A 34 18.13 -2.99 1.33
CA GLY A 34 17.95 -4.13 2.24
C GLY A 34 18.94 -5.28 2.02
N TYR A 35 19.16 -5.63 0.76
CA TYR A 35 20.06 -6.72 0.34
C TYR A 35 20.74 -6.39 -0.99
N PRO A 36 21.93 -6.95 -1.32
CA PRO A 36 22.63 -6.64 -2.57
C PRO A 36 21.80 -6.88 -3.84
N ALA A 37 22.30 -6.33 -4.95
CA ALA A 37 21.66 -6.34 -6.27
C ALA A 37 20.42 -5.42 -6.36
N VAL A 38 20.60 -4.20 -5.85
CA VAL A 38 19.68 -3.07 -5.99
C VAL A 38 20.45 -1.93 -6.64
N THR A 39 19.84 -1.30 -7.64
CA THR A 39 20.33 -0.09 -8.29
C THR A 39 19.30 1.00 -8.11
N ALA A 40 19.72 2.21 -7.77
CA ALA A 40 18.83 3.38 -7.72
C ALA A 40 19.33 4.43 -8.70
N VAL A 41 18.40 5.03 -9.44
CA VAL A 41 18.64 6.28 -10.17
C VAL A 41 18.22 7.41 -9.26
N LEU A 42 19.17 8.28 -8.96
CA LEU A 42 18.95 9.44 -8.10
C LEU A 42 19.07 10.71 -8.95
N ASP A 43 18.36 11.77 -8.53
CA ASP A 43 18.54 13.09 -9.12
C ASP A 43 20.03 13.46 -9.13
N SER A 44 20.49 13.97 -10.27
CA SER A 44 21.88 14.17 -10.67
C SER A 44 22.75 15.01 -9.72
N ASP A 45 22.13 15.76 -8.80
CA ASP A 45 22.81 16.55 -7.77
C ASP A 45 23.07 15.75 -6.47
N ALA A 46 22.55 14.53 -6.35
CA ALA A 46 22.71 13.67 -5.18
C ALA A 46 24.01 12.84 -5.26
N ALA A 47 25.03 13.25 -4.50
CA ALA A 47 26.18 12.42 -4.19
C ALA A 47 25.85 11.47 -3.02
N ALA A 48 24.91 10.55 -3.21
CA ALA A 48 24.63 9.53 -2.20
C ALA A 48 25.48 8.28 -2.47
N ASP A 49 26.27 7.86 -1.48
CA ASP A 49 26.83 6.52 -1.44
C ASP A 49 25.67 5.54 -1.13
N PHE A 50 24.93 5.13 -2.16
CA PHE A 50 23.88 4.11 -2.10
C PHE A 50 24.37 2.84 -2.81
N ALA A 51 25.30 2.12 -2.16
CA ALA A 51 26.05 1.03 -2.78
C ALA A 51 26.09 -0.26 -1.94
N SER A 52 25.80 -0.17 -0.65
CA SER A 52 25.90 -1.25 0.31
C SER A 52 24.59 -1.45 1.08
N PRO A 53 24.27 -2.69 1.51
CA PRO A 53 23.12 -2.92 2.38
C PRO A 53 23.17 -2.08 3.65
N GLY A 54 22.06 -1.45 3.99
CA GLY A 54 21.91 -0.49 5.10
C GLY A 54 22.09 0.97 4.69
N ASP A 55 22.62 1.26 3.50
CA ASP A 55 22.65 2.62 2.98
C ASP A 55 21.21 3.13 2.79
N SER A 56 20.98 4.40 3.09
CA SER A 56 19.68 5.05 2.94
C SER A 56 19.77 6.39 2.21
N VAL A 57 18.68 6.74 1.53
CA VAL A 57 18.57 7.97 0.74
C VAL A 57 17.15 8.52 0.85
N ASP A 58 17.01 9.84 0.74
CA ASP A 58 15.72 10.52 0.72
C ASP A 58 14.94 10.16 -0.56
N LEU A 59 13.68 9.78 -0.41
CA LEU A 59 12.79 9.45 -1.52
C LEU A 59 12.54 10.64 -2.45
N ALA A 60 12.66 11.87 -1.96
CA ALA A 60 12.61 13.05 -2.82
C ALA A 60 13.75 13.10 -3.84
N LEU A 61 14.83 12.34 -3.64
CA LEU A 61 15.97 12.23 -4.55
C LEU A 61 15.89 10.98 -5.45
N VAL A 62 14.95 10.07 -5.22
CA VAL A 62 14.86 8.80 -5.95
C VAL A 62 13.97 8.96 -7.18
N GLU A 63 14.55 8.79 -8.36
CA GLU A 63 13.82 8.73 -9.63
C GLU A 63 13.31 7.32 -9.89
N SER A 64 14.16 6.31 -9.70
CA SER A 64 13.77 4.90 -9.78
C SER A 64 14.64 4.01 -8.90
N VAL A 65 14.09 2.84 -8.56
CA VAL A 65 14.80 1.74 -7.92
C VAL A 65 14.54 0.45 -8.69
N THR A 66 15.61 -0.24 -9.04
CA THR A 66 15.57 -1.54 -9.70
C THR A 66 16.21 -2.57 -8.79
N THR A 67 15.47 -3.63 -8.50
CA THR A 67 15.97 -4.81 -7.81
C THR A 67 16.22 -5.94 -8.82
N SER A 68 17.19 -6.82 -8.55
CA SER A 68 17.50 -7.96 -9.43
C SER A 68 16.80 -9.26 -8.98
N PRO A 69 16.44 -10.15 -9.92
CA PRO A 69 15.98 -11.50 -9.58
C PRO A 69 17.07 -12.28 -8.86
N ALA A 70 16.69 -13.44 -8.29
CA ALA A 70 17.64 -14.28 -7.59
C ALA A 70 18.69 -14.87 -8.54
N ASP A 71 19.96 -14.74 -8.15
CA ASP A 71 21.12 -15.32 -8.84
C ASP A 71 21.91 -16.15 -7.83
N LEU A 72 21.86 -17.47 -8.02
CA LEU A 72 22.57 -18.47 -7.21
C LEU A 72 24.00 -18.70 -7.69
N SER A 73 24.37 -18.17 -8.85
CA SER A 73 25.71 -18.32 -9.44
C SER A 73 26.74 -17.38 -8.80
N THR A 74 26.30 -16.28 -8.17
CA THR A 74 27.18 -15.36 -7.45
C THR A 74 27.63 -15.93 -6.09
N THR A 75 28.71 -15.39 -5.54
CA THR A 75 29.20 -15.76 -4.20
C THR A 75 29.46 -14.50 -3.37
N PRO A 76 28.58 -14.14 -2.42
CA PRO A 76 27.34 -14.85 -2.05
C PRO A 76 26.26 -14.77 -3.16
N SER A 77 25.28 -15.68 -3.11
CA SER A 77 24.06 -15.59 -3.95
C SER A 77 23.33 -14.27 -3.68
N THR A 78 22.68 -13.70 -4.70
CA THR A 78 22.04 -12.39 -4.61
C THR A 78 20.56 -12.45 -4.93
N TRP A 79 19.78 -11.54 -4.36
CA TRP A 79 18.35 -11.34 -4.62
C TRP A 79 17.99 -9.93 -4.17
N GLY A 80 17.67 -9.04 -5.11
CA GLY A 80 17.50 -7.62 -4.79
C GLY A 80 16.33 -7.40 -3.83
N VAL A 81 16.58 -6.64 -2.75
CA VAL A 81 15.56 -6.21 -1.78
C VAL A 81 15.80 -4.75 -1.41
N ALA A 82 14.82 -3.89 -1.65
CA ALA A 82 14.81 -2.49 -1.23
C ALA A 82 13.57 -2.21 -0.37
N LEU A 83 13.76 -1.44 0.70
CA LEU A 83 12.70 -0.97 1.58
C LEU A 83 12.48 0.53 1.35
N LEU A 84 11.25 0.96 1.09
CA LEU A 84 10.90 2.37 1.04
C LEU A 84 9.84 2.65 2.10
N ASN A 85 10.07 3.68 2.90
CA ASN A 85 9.15 4.16 3.91
C ASN A 85 8.46 5.42 3.35
N VAL A 86 7.35 5.22 2.65
CA VAL A 86 6.67 6.24 1.84
C VAL A 86 5.65 6.98 2.69
N GLN A 87 5.57 8.31 2.59
CA GLN A 87 4.55 9.06 3.33
C GLN A 87 3.14 8.84 2.78
N ALA A 88 2.98 8.89 1.45
CA ALA A 88 1.71 8.90 0.76
C ALA A 88 0.77 10.00 1.27
N ASN A 89 -0.52 9.71 1.45
CA ASN A 89 -1.50 10.67 1.95
C ASN A 89 -1.52 10.79 3.49
N LEU A 90 -0.58 10.20 4.24
CA LEU A 90 -0.59 10.22 5.70
C LEU A 90 -0.02 11.55 6.27
N PRO A 91 -0.63 12.10 7.33
CA PRO A 91 -0.05 13.23 8.07
C PRO A 91 1.30 12.89 8.71
N VAL A 92 2.21 13.86 8.73
CA VAL A 92 3.54 13.71 9.38
C VAL A 92 3.38 13.39 10.87
N ASP A 93 2.50 14.11 11.57
CA ASP A 93 2.26 13.90 13.00
C ASP A 93 1.73 12.49 13.32
N VAL A 94 0.88 11.92 12.45
CA VAL A 94 0.41 10.53 12.61
C VAL A 94 1.58 9.56 12.43
N ILE A 95 2.44 9.79 11.43
CA ILE A 95 3.61 8.94 11.20
C ILE A 95 4.55 8.98 12.41
N GLU A 96 4.84 10.17 12.94
CA GLU A 96 5.78 10.33 14.06
C GLU A 96 5.23 9.82 15.40
N THR A 97 3.96 10.11 15.71
CA THR A 97 3.40 9.90 17.06
C THR A 97 2.61 8.61 17.21
N VAL A 98 1.97 8.12 16.14
CA VAL A 98 1.09 6.95 16.17
C VAL A 98 1.76 5.74 15.53
N LEU A 99 2.55 5.96 14.47
CA LEU A 99 3.12 4.89 13.65
C LEU A 99 4.61 4.65 13.90
N ASP A 100 5.18 5.23 14.95
CA ASP A 100 6.58 5.07 15.35
C ASP A 100 7.58 5.36 14.20
N GLY A 101 7.27 6.37 13.37
CA GLY A 101 8.07 6.78 12.21
C GLY A 101 7.85 5.94 10.94
N LYS A 102 6.88 5.02 10.93
CA LYS A 102 6.53 4.19 9.78
C LYS A 102 5.38 4.81 9.00
N GLY A 103 5.64 5.27 7.78
CA GLY A 103 4.61 5.56 6.79
C GLY A 103 4.12 4.27 6.14
N VAL A 104 3.85 4.31 4.84
CA VAL A 104 3.51 3.16 4.01
C VAL A 104 4.78 2.38 3.68
N ILE A 105 4.79 1.10 4.01
CA ILE A 105 5.95 0.25 3.79
C ILE A 105 5.87 -0.36 2.40
N TYR A 106 6.81 0.01 1.53
CA TYR A 106 7.02 -0.60 0.23
C TYR A 106 8.25 -1.49 0.33
N MET A 107 8.13 -2.74 -0.09
CA MET A 107 9.25 -3.66 -0.22
C MET A 107 9.30 -4.18 -1.65
N ALA A 108 10.25 -3.65 -2.41
CA ALA A 108 10.56 -4.10 -3.76
C ALA A 108 11.50 -5.31 -3.67
N THR A 109 11.10 -6.43 -4.27
CA THR A 109 11.88 -7.67 -4.24
C THR A 109 12.00 -8.30 -5.61
N GLY A 110 13.14 -8.95 -5.87
CA GLY A 110 13.35 -9.70 -7.12
C GLY A 110 13.54 -8.77 -8.31
N GLY A 111 13.15 -9.18 -9.52
CA GLY A 111 13.37 -8.41 -10.74
C GLY A 111 12.35 -7.30 -10.99
N VAL A 112 12.18 -6.35 -10.07
CA VAL A 112 11.21 -5.25 -10.19
C VAL A 112 11.89 -3.89 -10.32
N GLU A 113 11.36 -3.04 -11.18
CA GLU A 113 11.65 -1.62 -11.27
C GLU A 113 10.44 -0.83 -10.71
N VAL A 114 10.73 0.11 -9.82
CA VAL A 114 9.76 1.07 -9.28
C VAL A 114 10.25 2.46 -9.66
N VAL A 115 9.48 3.16 -10.48
CA VAL A 115 9.76 4.52 -10.95
C VAL A 115 8.83 5.49 -10.24
N ASN A 116 9.38 6.60 -9.74
CA ASN A 116 8.57 7.70 -9.25
C ASN A 116 7.81 8.32 -10.43
N ALA A 117 6.48 8.22 -10.41
CA ALA A 117 5.61 8.76 -11.45
C ALA A 117 4.95 10.08 -11.03
N ALA A 118 5.23 10.57 -9.82
CA ALA A 118 4.80 11.89 -9.38
C ALA A 118 5.51 12.96 -10.23
N PRO A 119 4.80 13.85 -10.93
CA PRO A 119 5.44 14.91 -11.70
C PRO A 119 6.20 15.86 -10.76
N ASP A 120 7.43 16.26 -11.10
CA ASP A 120 8.27 17.13 -10.25
C ASP A 120 7.55 18.41 -9.77
N THR A 121 6.66 18.96 -10.60
CA THR A 121 5.87 20.16 -10.29
C THR A 121 4.71 19.91 -9.30
N GLN A 122 4.45 18.65 -8.96
CA GLN A 122 3.34 18.16 -8.14
C GLN A 122 3.83 17.40 -6.89
N VAL A 123 5.15 17.29 -6.72
CA VAL A 123 5.72 16.73 -5.49
C VAL A 123 5.57 17.74 -4.36
N THR A 124 4.76 17.38 -3.37
CA THR A 124 4.48 18.21 -2.20
C THR A 124 5.06 17.55 -0.96
N LEU A 125 5.96 18.25 -0.28
CA LEU A 125 6.45 17.84 1.03
C LEU A 125 5.48 18.41 2.08
N MET A 126 5.01 17.54 2.96
CA MET A 126 4.10 17.96 4.01
C MET A 126 4.88 18.60 5.14
N GLU A 127 4.44 19.78 5.56
CA GLU A 127 5.09 20.53 6.65
C GLU A 127 4.48 20.18 8.03
N GLU A 128 5.00 20.82 9.07
CA GLU A 128 4.59 20.66 10.47
C GLU A 128 3.10 21.02 10.67
N THR A 129 2.48 20.39 11.66
CA THR A 129 1.06 20.59 11.94
C THR A 129 0.79 21.87 12.72
N ILE A 130 -0.40 22.43 12.53
CA ILE A 130 -0.87 23.65 13.19
C ILE A 130 -2.07 23.30 14.07
N ALA A 131 -2.03 23.74 15.33
CA ALA A 131 -3.16 23.59 16.23
C ALA A 131 -4.34 24.49 15.80
N VAL A 132 -5.51 23.89 15.60
CA VAL A 132 -6.76 24.57 15.27
C VAL A 132 -7.86 24.19 16.26
N ASN A 133 -8.85 25.06 16.46
CA ASN A 133 -9.98 24.79 17.35
C ASN A 133 -11.30 24.75 16.56
N THR A 134 -12.16 23.78 16.88
CA THR A 134 -13.53 23.74 16.34
C THR A 134 -14.44 24.73 17.09
N ILE A 135 -15.33 25.42 16.37
CA ILE A 135 -16.33 26.34 16.95
C ILE A 135 -17.73 25.72 17.03
N ALA A 136 -17.91 24.53 16.45
CA ALA A 136 -19.15 23.76 16.43
C ALA A 136 -18.83 22.27 16.26
N ASP A 137 -19.82 21.40 16.49
CA ASP A 137 -19.70 19.99 16.15
C ASP A 137 -19.43 19.82 14.65
N ALA A 138 -18.55 18.89 14.31
CA ALA A 138 -18.12 18.66 12.93
C ALA A 138 -18.16 17.17 12.58
N ASP A 139 -18.61 16.85 11.36
CA ASP A 139 -18.45 15.51 10.81
C ASP A 139 -17.07 15.42 10.14
N MET A 140 -16.23 14.50 10.63
CA MET A 140 -14.94 14.15 10.04
C MET A 140 -15.15 13.20 8.88
N ARG A 141 -14.44 13.43 7.77
CA ARG A 141 -14.58 12.67 6.52
C ARG A 141 -13.28 12.00 6.08
N VAL A 142 -13.38 10.89 5.37
CA VAL A 142 -12.20 10.20 4.81
C VAL A 142 -11.61 10.98 3.63
N ALA A 143 -12.45 11.65 2.83
CA ALA A 143 -12.04 12.52 1.73
C ALA A 143 -12.76 13.89 1.81
N PRO A 144 -12.15 14.98 1.32
CA PRO A 144 -12.77 16.31 1.35
C PRO A 144 -13.84 16.49 0.27
N PHE A 145 -13.82 15.66 -0.76
CA PHE A 145 -14.86 15.61 -1.79
C PHE A 145 -15.81 14.43 -1.54
N ALA A 146 -17.06 14.60 -1.97
CA ALA A 146 -18.00 13.50 -2.03
C ALA A 146 -17.54 12.55 -3.14
N LEU A 147 -16.77 11.51 -2.78
CA LEU A 147 -16.36 10.43 -3.70
C LEU A 147 -17.57 9.69 -4.29
N ASP A 148 -18.71 9.74 -3.60
CA ASP A 148 -20.01 9.33 -4.13
C ASP A 148 -21.08 10.38 -3.78
N SER A 149 -22.16 10.43 -4.57
CA SER A 149 -23.28 11.37 -4.35
C SER A 149 -24.17 11.06 -3.13
N SER A 150 -23.83 10.04 -2.34
CA SER A 150 -24.46 9.64 -1.08
C SER A 150 -23.65 10.15 0.13
N THR A 151 -23.93 11.39 0.53
CA THR A 151 -23.14 12.20 1.48
C THR A 151 -22.85 11.61 2.88
N SER A 152 -23.39 10.45 3.24
CA SER A 152 -23.21 9.78 4.56
C SER A 152 -22.14 8.69 4.59
N SER A 153 -21.74 8.10 3.46
CA SER A 153 -20.75 7.00 3.42
C SER A 153 -19.33 7.45 3.78
N ASN A 154 -19.02 8.74 3.55
CA ASN A 154 -17.70 9.32 3.74
C ASN A 154 -17.47 9.90 5.15
N VAL A 155 -18.44 9.82 6.07
CA VAL A 155 -18.24 10.32 7.45
C VAL A 155 -17.56 9.23 8.29
N SER A 156 -16.32 9.47 8.72
CA SER A 156 -15.53 8.56 9.55
C SER A 156 -15.65 8.83 11.05
N GLY A 157 -16.11 10.01 11.45
CA GLY A 157 -16.24 10.37 12.85
C GLY A 157 -17.00 11.67 13.08
N ARG A 158 -17.24 11.99 14.35
CA ARG A 158 -17.82 13.27 14.77
C ARG A 158 -16.94 13.91 15.85
N ILE A 159 -16.56 15.14 15.59
CA ILE A 159 -15.71 15.95 16.46
C ILE A 159 -16.60 16.93 17.23
N PRO A 160 -16.53 16.97 18.58
CA PRO A 160 -17.26 17.95 19.37
C PRO A 160 -16.80 19.38 19.09
N ALA A 161 -17.68 20.36 19.33
CA ALA A 161 -17.30 21.77 19.43
C ALA A 161 -16.20 22.00 20.49
N GLU A 162 -15.40 23.06 20.30
CA GLU A 162 -14.29 23.46 21.20
C GLU A 162 -13.16 22.42 21.31
N SER A 163 -13.05 21.51 20.35
CA SER A 163 -11.96 20.54 20.26
C SER A 163 -10.72 21.19 19.67
N THR A 164 -9.56 20.94 20.27
CA THR A 164 -8.25 21.29 19.68
C THR A 164 -7.78 20.13 18.82
N LEU A 165 -7.41 20.42 17.57
CA LEU A 165 -6.99 19.46 16.55
C LEU A 165 -5.65 19.89 15.95
N ASN A 166 -4.90 18.93 15.41
CA ASN A 166 -3.71 19.20 14.60
C ASN A 166 -4.11 19.18 13.12
N ALA A 167 -3.89 20.29 12.41
CA ALA A 167 -4.16 20.43 10.99
C ALA A 167 -2.85 20.47 10.18
N ASP A 168 -2.81 19.81 9.02
CA ASP A 168 -1.58 19.70 8.23
C ASP A 168 -1.76 20.02 6.74
N ALA A 169 -3.01 20.02 6.25
CA ALA A 169 -3.30 20.35 4.87
C ALA A 169 -4.64 21.06 4.67
N MET A 170 -4.78 21.69 3.53
CA MET A 170 -6.00 22.36 3.07
C MET A 170 -6.25 22.08 1.59
N THR A 171 -7.51 21.99 1.18
CA THR A 171 -7.85 21.85 -0.25
C THR A 171 -7.56 23.13 -1.05
N PRO A 172 -7.38 23.06 -2.38
CA PRO A 172 -7.08 24.24 -3.21
C PRO A 172 -8.16 25.33 -3.18
N ASP A 173 -9.42 24.94 -2.93
CA ASP A 173 -10.54 25.88 -2.76
C ASP A 173 -10.64 26.47 -1.35
N GLY A 174 -9.80 26.00 -0.42
CA GLY A 174 -9.75 26.42 0.97
C GLY A 174 -10.94 25.98 1.81
N ASN A 175 -11.84 25.12 1.30
CA ASN A 175 -13.07 24.76 1.99
C ASN A 175 -12.92 23.62 3.00
N TRP A 176 -11.86 22.82 2.87
CA TRP A 176 -11.61 21.66 3.72
C TRP A 176 -10.21 21.71 4.31
N ILE A 177 -10.13 21.31 5.58
CA ILE A 177 -8.90 21.21 6.34
C ILE A 177 -8.72 19.75 6.73
N ARG A 178 -7.53 19.20 6.47
CA ARG A 178 -7.15 17.88 6.95
C ARG A 178 -6.64 18.03 8.38
N ILE A 179 -7.15 17.17 9.23
CA ILE A 179 -6.88 17.14 10.66
C ILE A 179 -6.54 15.72 11.10
N VAL A 180 -5.99 15.62 12.31
CA VAL A 180 -5.85 14.37 13.05
C VAL A 180 -6.75 14.45 14.29
N PHE A 181 -7.60 13.45 14.49
CA PHE A 181 -8.48 13.34 15.66
C PHE A 181 -8.57 11.88 16.11
N ASP A 182 -8.39 11.62 17.41
CA ASP A 182 -8.30 10.26 17.97
C ASP A 182 -7.37 9.34 17.15
N ASP A 183 -6.18 9.85 16.83
CA ASP A 183 -5.14 9.18 16.04
C ASP A 183 -5.57 8.84 14.59
N GLN A 184 -6.71 9.35 14.12
CA GLN A 184 -7.21 9.12 12.77
C GLN A 184 -7.13 10.39 11.93
N PRO A 185 -6.53 10.33 10.72
CA PRO A 185 -6.57 11.43 9.80
C PRO A 185 -7.97 11.57 9.17
N GLY A 186 -8.39 12.81 8.93
CA GLY A 186 -9.65 13.07 8.24
C GLY A 186 -9.81 14.54 7.83
N TRP A 187 -10.85 14.81 7.06
CA TRP A 187 -11.17 16.12 6.53
C TRP A 187 -12.39 16.71 7.22
N ILE A 188 -12.31 17.98 7.62
CA ILE A 188 -13.42 18.76 8.16
C ILE A 188 -13.63 20.04 7.37
N SER A 189 -14.86 20.54 7.37
CA SER A 189 -15.18 21.82 6.74
C SER A 189 -14.45 22.96 7.44
N ARG A 190 -13.79 23.84 6.69
CA ARG A 190 -13.17 25.06 7.24
C ARG A 190 -14.18 25.93 8.00
N ALA A 191 -15.47 25.87 7.65
CA ALA A 191 -16.52 26.65 8.30
C ALA A 191 -16.71 26.32 9.79
N VAL A 192 -16.21 25.16 10.25
CA VAL A 192 -16.28 24.75 11.67
C VAL A 192 -15.00 25.08 12.44
N ILE A 193 -13.97 25.65 11.81
CA ILE A 193 -12.73 26.07 12.46
C ILE A 193 -12.83 27.53 12.89
N ASP A 194 -12.24 27.86 14.04
CA ASP A 194 -12.13 29.25 14.52
C ASP A 194 -11.44 30.13 13.47
N SER A 195 -12.14 31.18 13.04
CA SER A 195 -11.64 32.17 12.09
C SER A 195 -10.37 32.91 12.54
N ALA A 196 -10.03 32.86 13.83
CA ALA A 196 -8.79 33.40 14.38
C ALA A 196 -7.57 32.49 14.14
N ALA A 197 -7.76 31.24 13.72
CA ALA A 197 -6.66 30.33 13.41
C ALA A 197 -5.86 30.83 12.19
N ASP A 198 -4.53 30.85 12.32
CA ASP A 198 -3.64 31.16 11.21
C ASP A 198 -3.36 29.90 10.39
N LEU A 199 -4.00 29.82 9.22
CA LEU A 199 -3.87 28.69 8.29
C LEU A 199 -2.91 28.98 7.13
N SER A 200 -2.13 30.07 7.21
CA SER A 200 -1.29 30.52 6.09
C SER A 200 -0.12 29.59 5.77
N ASN A 201 0.29 28.76 6.72
CA ASN A 201 1.36 27.76 6.55
C ASN A 201 0.82 26.35 6.24
N LEU A 202 -0.50 26.16 6.11
CA LEU A 202 -1.02 24.84 5.74
C LEU A 202 -0.64 24.53 4.29
N THR A 203 -0.13 23.32 4.09
CA THR A 203 0.15 22.79 2.75
C THR A 203 -1.16 22.68 1.97
N VAL A 204 -1.18 23.18 0.74
CA VAL A 204 -2.35 23.04 -0.13
C VAL A 204 -2.21 21.72 -0.89
N ILE A 205 -3.17 20.81 -0.74
CA ILE A 205 -3.16 19.48 -1.37
C ILE A 205 -4.45 19.29 -2.18
N GLY A 206 -4.27 19.20 -3.49
CA GLY A 206 -5.27 18.83 -4.48
C GLY A 206 -5.18 17.35 -4.88
N PRO A 207 -6.07 16.92 -5.78
CA PRO A 207 -6.14 15.52 -6.24
C PRO A 207 -4.94 15.08 -7.10
N LEU A 208 -4.09 16.02 -7.52
CA LEU A 208 -2.90 15.77 -8.33
C LEU A 208 -1.61 16.11 -7.56
N ASP A 209 -1.70 16.43 -6.28
CA ASP A 209 -0.52 16.71 -5.46
C ASP A 209 -0.12 15.41 -4.76
N PHE A 210 1.13 14.99 -4.97
CA PHE A 210 1.66 13.72 -4.50
C PHE A 210 2.86 13.94 -3.58
N THR A 211 3.03 13.12 -2.55
CA THR A 211 4.33 13.01 -1.87
C THR A 211 5.28 12.14 -2.71
N PRO A 212 6.62 12.19 -2.50
CA PRO A 212 7.56 11.31 -3.19
C PRO A 212 7.13 9.84 -3.13
N MET A 213 7.18 9.14 -4.27
CA MET A 213 6.80 7.72 -4.42
C MET A 213 5.35 7.37 -4.04
N GLN A 214 4.45 8.35 -3.93
CA GLN A 214 3.01 8.10 -3.79
C GLN A 214 2.37 7.70 -5.13
N SER A 215 2.84 8.30 -6.22
CA SER A 215 2.54 7.85 -7.59
C SER A 215 3.75 7.13 -8.14
N ILE A 216 3.56 5.88 -8.56
CA ILE A 216 4.62 5.01 -9.05
C ILE A 216 4.21 4.31 -10.34
N THR A 217 5.20 4.04 -11.18
CA THR A 217 5.10 3.01 -12.21
C THR A 217 5.93 1.82 -11.77
N ILE A 218 5.38 0.63 -11.85
CA ILE A 218 6.06 -0.63 -11.62
C ILE A 218 6.13 -1.44 -12.90
N ASP A 219 7.28 -2.05 -13.08
CA ASP A 219 7.54 -3.05 -14.10
C ASP A 219 8.29 -4.20 -13.41
N SER A 220 7.84 -5.44 -13.56
CA SER A 220 8.68 -6.58 -13.23
C SER A 220 9.19 -7.24 -14.51
N GLY A 221 10.52 -7.26 -14.62
CA GLY A 221 11.19 -7.90 -15.74
C GLY A 221 10.84 -9.38 -15.79
N ASN A 222 10.92 -9.95 -16.99
CA ASN A 222 10.57 -11.34 -17.22
C ASN A 222 11.38 -12.27 -16.31
N THR A 223 10.74 -12.88 -15.30
CA THR A 223 11.41 -13.71 -14.27
C THR A 223 11.77 -15.12 -14.76
N ASP A 224 11.53 -15.42 -16.04
CA ASP A 224 11.76 -16.73 -16.65
C ASP A 224 13.23 -17.21 -16.52
N ASP A 225 14.17 -16.30 -16.32
CA ASP A 225 15.60 -16.58 -16.15
C ASP A 225 16.07 -16.58 -14.67
N ALA A 226 15.16 -16.45 -13.69
CA ALA A 226 15.53 -16.47 -12.27
C ALA A 226 15.85 -17.89 -11.79
N ASP A 227 16.95 -18.05 -11.04
CA ASP A 227 17.34 -19.35 -10.46
C ASP A 227 16.32 -19.87 -9.43
N CYS A 228 15.51 -18.96 -8.87
CA CYS A 228 14.52 -19.25 -7.85
C CYS A 228 13.11 -18.80 -8.28
N ALA A 229 12.40 -19.64 -9.03
CA ALA A 229 11.03 -19.39 -9.47
C ALA A 229 10.03 -19.22 -8.30
N ASN A 230 10.37 -19.71 -7.11
CA ASN A 230 9.56 -19.60 -5.90
C ASN A 230 9.76 -18.28 -5.13
N LEU A 231 10.78 -17.50 -5.46
CA LEU A 231 10.97 -16.17 -4.85
C LEU A 231 10.13 -15.15 -5.59
N ALA A 232 9.27 -14.46 -4.84
CA ALA A 232 8.40 -13.45 -5.41
C ALA A 232 9.24 -12.28 -5.95
N SER A 233 9.06 -11.99 -7.24
CA SER A 233 9.34 -10.67 -7.78
C SER A 233 8.07 -9.83 -7.70
N GLY A 234 8.19 -8.60 -7.24
CA GLY A 234 7.05 -7.70 -7.09
C GLY A 234 7.27 -6.61 -6.05
N LEU A 235 6.23 -5.82 -5.86
CA LEU A 235 6.18 -4.75 -4.87
C LEU A 235 5.15 -5.10 -3.80
N PHE A 236 5.63 -5.44 -2.61
CA PHE A 236 4.77 -5.55 -1.44
C PHE A 236 4.51 -4.16 -0.87
N VAL A 237 3.24 -3.84 -0.61
CA VAL A 237 2.82 -2.57 -0.02
C VAL A 237 1.99 -2.86 1.23
N GLN A 238 2.36 -2.23 2.35
CA GLN A 238 1.62 -2.31 3.60
C GLN A 238 1.36 -0.92 4.16
N GLY A 239 0.07 -0.56 4.24
CA GLY A 239 -0.40 0.58 5.00
C GLY A 239 -0.55 0.27 6.50
N PRO A 240 -0.68 1.31 7.33
CA PRO A 240 -0.98 1.15 8.75
C PRO A 240 -2.31 0.44 8.98
N ASN A 241 -2.49 -0.14 10.16
CA ASN A 241 -3.73 -0.78 10.51
C ASN A 241 -4.88 0.25 10.57
N SER A 242 -5.97 -0.02 9.84
CA SER A 242 -7.21 0.76 9.88
C SER A 242 -7.10 2.20 9.37
N MET A 243 -5.98 2.56 8.74
CA MET A 243 -5.81 3.85 8.06
C MET A 243 -5.71 3.60 6.56
N PRO A 244 -6.73 3.99 5.76
CA PRO A 244 -6.66 3.86 4.33
C PRO A 244 -5.58 4.79 3.76
N VAL A 245 -4.73 4.21 2.93
CA VAL A 245 -3.67 4.92 2.22
C VAL A 245 -4.05 5.02 0.76
N ASP A 246 -3.90 6.20 0.19
CA ASP A 246 -4.12 6.47 -1.23
C ASP A 246 -2.78 6.58 -1.96
N ILE A 247 -2.57 5.70 -2.94
CA ILE A 247 -1.40 5.68 -3.81
C ILE A 247 -1.86 5.59 -5.26
N GLN A 248 -0.98 5.87 -6.21
CA GLN A 248 -1.25 5.65 -7.62
C GLN A 248 -0.22 4.64 -8.17
N VAL A 249 -0.70 3.55 -8.77
CA VAL A 249 0.16 2.50 -9.34
C VAL A 249 -0.17 2.37 -10.81
N ASN A 250 0.82 2.59 -11.68
CA ASN A 250 0.68 2.54 -13.13
C ASN A 250 -0.47 3.43 -13.64
N GLY A 251 -0.67 4.59 -13.01
CA GLY A 251 -1.75 5.53 -13.33
C GLY A 251 -3.14 5.16 -12.80
N VAL A 252 -3.28 4.08 -12.00
CA VAL A 252 -4.52 3.71 -11.32
C VAL A 252 -4.50 4.21 -9.89
N ASP A 253 -5.46 5.07 -9.55
CA ASP A 253 -5.68 5.50 -8.18
C ASP A 253 -6.17 4.30 -7.35
N THR A 254 -5.41 4.01 -6.29
CA THR A 254 -5.53 2.79 -5.52
C THR A 254 -5.56 3.14 -4.03
N ARG A 255 -6.65 2.76 -3.36
CA ARG A 255 -6.76 2.84 -1.90
C ARG A 255 -6.49 1.48 -1.27
N ILE A 256 -5.53 1.45 -0.35
CA ILE A 256 -5.11 0.25 0.38
C ILE A 256 -5.42 0.46 1.86
N SER A 257 -6.17 -0.45 2.47
CA SER A 257 -6.44 -0.38 3.92
C SER A 257 -5.53 -1.25 4.78
N SER A 258 -4.69 -2.07 4.16
CA SER A 258 -3.85 -3.04 4.85
C SER A 258 -2.67 -3.49 3.96
N SER A 259 -2.61 -4.76 3.52
CA SER A 259 -1.44 -5.32 2.80
C SER A 259 -1.80 -5.89 1.43
N VAL A 260 -0.98 -5.58 0.43
CA VAL A 260 -1.15 -6.00 -0.98
C VAL A 260 0.20 -6.33 -1.59
N LEU A 261 0.22 -7.27 -2.53
CA LEU A 261 1.36 -7.54 -3.40
C LEU A 261 0.99 -7.20 -4.84
N PHE A 262 1.79 -6.33 -5.46
CA PHE A 262 1.70 -6.00 -6.87
C PHE A 262 2.75 -6.76 -7.68
N LYS A 263 2.35 -7.26 -8.85
CA LYS A 263 3.26 -7.82 -9.86
C LYS A 263 2.90 -7.24 -11.22
N ALA A 264 3.83 -6.54 -11.87
CA ALA A 264 3.60 -6.00 -13.20
C ALA A 264 4.38 -6.80 -14.23
N ASN A 265 3.80 -7.17 -15.36
CA ASN A 265 4.51 -7.87 -16.42
C ASN A 265 4.60 -6.97 -17.64
N ALA A 266 5.78 -6.41 -17.92
CA ALA A 266 5.96 -5.58 -19.12
C ALA A 266 5.75 -6.32 -20.43
N ALA A 267 5.94 -7.65 -20.46
CA ALA A 267 5.85 -8.40 -21.71
C ALA A 267 4.41 -8.42 -22.26
N ASP A 268 3.41 -8.42 -21.38
CA ASP A 268 1.99 -8.39 -21.73
C ASP A 268 1.26 -7.12 -21.27
N GLY A 269 1.95 -6.19 -20.60
CA GLY A 269 1.41 -4.92 -20.13
C GLY A 269 0.37 -5.09 -19.03
N THR A 270 0.48 -6.13 -18.21
CA THR A 270 -0.49 -6.43 -17.15
C THR A 270 0.01 -6.06 -15.76
N LEU A 271 -0.93 -5.69 -14.88
CA LEU A 271 -0.71 -5.51 -13.46
C LEU A 271 -1.60 -6.49 -12.69
N GLU A 272 -0.96 -7.40 -11.96
CA GLU A 272 -1.60 -8.31 -11.02
C GLU A 272 -1.59 -7.72 -9.61
N ILE A 273 -2.73 -7.81 -8.93
CA ILE A 273 -2.94 -7.25 -7.59
C ILE A 273 -3.44 -8.38 -6.69
N PHE A 274 -2.65 -8.75 -5.70
CA PHE A 274 -2.96 -9.80 -4.72
C PHE A 274 -3.29 -9.15 -3.38
N VAL A 275 -4.56 -9.18 -2.96
CA VAL A 275 -4.96 -8.60 -1.68
C VAL A 275 -4.72 -9.61 -0.57
N ILE A 276 -3.74 -9.32 0.28
CA ILE A 276 -3.29 -10.22 1.35
C ILE A 276 -4.19 -10.05 2.59
N SER A 277 -4.43 -8.80 2.96
CA SER A 277 -5.31 -8.43 4.08
C SER A 277 -5.97 -7.08 3.81
N GLY A 278 -7.05 -6.80 4.53
CA GLY A 278 -7.85 -5.58 4.35
C GLY A 278 -8.57 -5.54 3.01
N LEU A 279 -8.59 -4.37 2.38
CA LEU A 279 -9.24 -4.11 1.10
C LEU A 279 -8.29 -3.33 0.19
N VAL A 280 -8.42 -3.59 -1.10
CA VAL A 280 -7.95 -2.69 -2.14
C VAL A 280 -9.16 -2.13 -2.86
N THR A 281 -9.22 -0.81 -3.01
CA THR A 281 -10.21 -0.15 -3.86
C THR A 281 -9.49 0.50 -5.03
N LEU A 282 -9.89 0.15 -6.24
CA LEU A 282 -9.38 0.76 -7.47
C LEU A 282 -10.38 1.82 -7.93
N PHE A 283 -9.85 2.98 -8.31
CA PHE A 283 -10.59 4.05 -8.97
C PHE A 283 -10.03 4.26 -10.39
N PRO A 284 -10.39 3.39 -11.35
CA PRO A 284 -10.16 3.64 -12.76
C PRO A 284 -10.61 5.04 -13.19
N ASN A 285 -10.09 5.53 -14.31
CA ASN A 285 -10.43 6.83 -14.91
C ASN A 285 -11.92 6.99 -15.32
N ASP A 286 -12.77 6.00 -15.01
CA ASP A 286 -14.22 6.05 -15.13
C ASP A 286 -14.83 6.24 -13.72
N PRO A 287 -15.46 7.40 -13.43
CA PRO A 287 -16.03 7.67 -12.11
C PRO A 287 -17.18 6.74 -11.71
N ASP A 288 -17.79 6.04 -12.68
CA ASP A 288 -18.82 5.04 -12.41
C ASP A 288 -18.24 3.65 -12.13
N MET A 289 -16.91 3.49 -12.26
CA MET A 289 -16.21 2.22 -12.06
C MET A 289 -15.35 2.31 -10.80
N THR A 290 -15.89 1.82 -9.68
CA THR A 290 -15.11 1.54 -8.47
C THR A 290 -15.07 0.05 -8.24
N VAL A 291 -13.87 -0.50 -8.02
CA VAL A 291 -13.70 -1.94 -7.78
C VAL A 291 -13.13 -2.17 -6.39
N VAL A 292 -13.92 -2.80 -5.53
CA VAL A 292 -13.50 -3.20 -4.18
C VAL A 292 -13.10 -4.66 -4.18
N ILE A 293 -11.83 -4.91 -3.89
CA ILE A 293 -11.21 -6.24 -3.91
C ILE A 293 -10.96 -6.70 -2.46
N PRO A 294 -11.59 -7.80 -2.02
CA PRO A 294 -11.41 -8.36 -0.69
C PRO A 294 -10.12 -9.17 -0.52
N PRO A 295 -9.73 -9.50 0.72
CA PRO A 295 -8.51 -10.28 0.97
C PRO A 295 -8.69 -11.74 0.52
N GLY A 296 -7.61 -12.36 0.06
CA GLY A 296 -7.62 -13.69 -0.54
C GLY A 296 -8.05 -13.70 -2.02
N PHE A 297 -8.34 -12.53 -2.60
CA PHE A 297 -8.68 -12.36 -4.01
C PHE A 297 -7.54 -11.68 -4.77
N LYS A 298 -7.52 -11.94 -6.07
CA LYS A 298 -6.61 -11.37 -7.05
C LYS A 298 -7.41 -10.72 -8.19
N THR A 299 -6.88 -9.64 -8.74
CA THR A 299 -7.28 -9.16 -10.07
C THR A 299 -6.06 -9.00 -10.96
N THR A 300 -6.31 -8.98 -12.27
CA THR A 300 -5.33 -8.60 -13.29
C THR A 300 -5.94 -7.54 -14.18
N ILE A 301 -5.24 -6.43 -14.35
CA ILE A 301 -5.64 -5.33 -15.21
C ILE A 301 -4.63 -5.12 -16.33
N SER A 302 -5.08 -4.74 -17.52
CA SER A 302 -4.18 -4.18 -18.53
C SER A 302 -3.85 -2.74 -18.16
N VAL A 303 -2.57 -2.40 -18.17
CA VAL A 303 -2.09 -1.05 -17.85
C VAL A 303 -2.36 -0.07 -19.00
N GLU A 304 -2.51 -0.56 -20.24
CA GLU A 304 -2.70 0.30 -21.42
C GLU A 304 -4.11 0.90 -21.50
N ASP A 305 -5.13 0.10 -21.17
CA ASP A 305 -6.53 0.48 -21.34
C ASP A 305 -7.37 0.33 -20.06
N PHE A 306 -6.74 -0.03 -18.95
CA PHE A 306 -7.37 -0.27 -17.64
C PHE A 306 -8.50 -1.31 -17.69
N THR A 307 -8.43 -2.25 -18.62
CA THR A 307 -9.39 -3.35 -18.69
C THR A 307 -9.07 -4.45 -17.70
N PHE A 308 -10.10 -4.95 -17.03
CA PHE A 308 -10.00 -6.12 -16.17
C PHE A 308 -9.97 -7.39 -17.01
N LEU A 309 -8.93 -8.20 -16.82
CA LEU A 309 -8.69 -9.41 -17.60
C LEU A 309 -9.22 -10.68 -16.93
N GLU A 310 -9.65 -10.57 -15.68
CA GLU A 310 -10.16 -11.68 -14.86
C GLU A 310 -11.50 -11.34 -14.21
N GLY A 311 -12.21 -12.39 -13.78
CA GLY A 311 -13.47 -12.27 -13.04
C GLY A 311 -14.71 -12.06 -13.92
N THR A 312 -15.69 -11.35 -13.38
CA THR A 312 -16.97 -11.00 -14.02
C THR A 312 -17.17 -9.50 -13.99
N PRO A 313 -18.09 -8.92 -14.78
CA PRO A 313 -18.35 -7.48 -14.73
C PRO A 313 -18.71 -6.94 -13.32
N ASP A 314 -19.39 -7.75 -12.51
CA ASP A 314 -19.81 -7.37 -11.15
C ASP A 314 -18.74 -7.70 -10.08
N ALA A 315 -17.75 -8.52 -10.44
CA ALA A 315 -16.64 -8.92 -9.59
C ALA A 315 -15.41 -9.14 -10.47
N PRO A 316 -14.73 -8.08 -10.91
CA PRO A 316 -13.61 -8.18 -11.85
C PRO A 316 -12.31 -8.61 -11.15
N TYR A 317 -12.45 -9.65 -10.35
CA TYR A 317 -11.42 -10.29 -9.53
C TYR A 317 -11.87 -11.74 -9.30
N ARG A 318 -10.92 -12.59 -8.92
CA ARG A 318 -11.19 -14.00 -8.60
C ARG A 318 -10.49 -14.40 -7.33
N LEU A 319 -10.95 -15.51 -6.76
CA LEU A 319 -10.24 -16.14 -5.66
C LEU A 319 -8.84 -16.54 -6.12
N MET A 320 -7.83 -16.34 -5.26
CA MET A 320 -6.49 -16.86 -5.52
C MET A 320 -6.52 -18.39 -5.64
N THR A 321 -5.66 -18.98 -6.46
CA THR A 321 -5.51 -20.44 -6.50
C THR A 321 -4.74 -20.94 -5.27
N GLU A 322 -4.76 -22.25 -5.02
CA GLU A 322 -3.95 -22.85 -3.93
C GLU A 322 -2.46 -22.56 -4.10
N ASP A 323 -1.94 -22.61 -5.33
CA ASP A 323 -0.54 -22.31 -5.63
C ASP A 323 -0.21 -20.82 -5.41
N GLU A 324 -1.10 -19.92 -5.83
CA GLU A 324 -0.95 -18.48 -5.59
C GLU A 324 -0.95 -18.17 -4.08
N LEU A 325 -1.86 -18.78 -3.32
CA LEU A 325 -1.90 -18.65 -1.86
C LEU A 325 -0.64 -19.18 -1.20
N ALA A 326 -0.15 -20.36 -1.61
CA ALA A 326 1.07 -20.93 -1.06
C ALA A 326 2.27 -20.02 -1.29
N GLN A 327 2.38 -19.42 -2.47
CA GLN A 327 3.44 -18.44 -2.79
C GLN A 327 3.32 -17.17 -1.94
N VAL A 328 2.12 -16.58 -1.87
CA VAL A 328 1.87 -15.36 -1.08
C VAL A 328 2.15 -15.61 0.40
N ASN A 329 1.64 -16.70 0.98
CA ASN A 329 1.87 -17.03 2.38
C ASN A 329 3.34 -17.30 2.68
N THR A 330 4.05 -18.01 1.81
CA THR A 330 5.51 -18.24 1.98
C THR A 330 6.28 -16.93 1.97
N PHE A 331 5.90 -16.01 1.07
CA PHE A 331 6.50 -14.67 1.03
C PHE A 331 6.22 -13.88 2.31
N THR A 332 4.96 -13.78 2.73
CA THR A 332 4.56 -12.92 3.87
C THR A 332 5.03 -13.43 5.22
N GLN A 333 5.09 -14.75 5.43
CA GLN A 333 5.56 -15.35 6.68
C GLN A 333 7.05 -15.09 6.96
N ASN A 334 7.85 -14.89 5.91
CA ASN A 334 9.28 -14.63 6.04
C ASN A 334 9.61 -13.13 6.11
N LEU A 335 8.62 -12.24 5.95
CA LEU A 335 8.85 -10.82 6.04
C LEU A 335 9.34 -10.42 7.45
N PRO A 336 10.32 -9.52 7.55
CA PRO A 336 10.85 -9.07 8.84
C PRO A 336 9.83 -8.21 9.60
N SER A 337 9.24 -8.77 10.66
CA SER A 337 8.15 -8.13 11.41
C SER A 337 8.52 -6.77 12.04
N ASN A 338 9.80 -6.54 12.34
CA ASN A 338 10.24 -5.31 12.99
C ASN A 338 10.15 -4.06 12.09
N ILE A 339 10.13 -4.23 10.77
CA ILE A 339 9.94 -3.12 9.81
C ILE A 339 8.51 -3.01 9.28
N LEU A 340 7.66 -4.00 9.58
CA LEU A 340 6.24 -3.97 9.24
C LEU A 340 5.42 -3.25 10.30
N HIS A 341 4.20 -2.85 9.96
CA HIS A 341 3.17 -2.40 10.91
C HIS A 341 2.61 -3.56 11.70
N TYR A 342 2.40 -4.69 11.02
CA TYR A 342 1.91 -5.94 11.58
C TYR A 342 2.34 -7.08 10.65
N THR A 343 2.44 -8.28 11.20
CA THR A 343 2.64 -9.49 10.40
C THR A 343 1.35 -9.78 9.61
N PRO A 344 1.39 -9.87 8.27
CA PRO A 344 0.20 -10.19 7.49
C PRO A 344 -0.35 -11.56 7.88
N PRO A 345 -1.69 -11.71 8.01
CA PRO A 345 -2.29 -13.00 8.33
C PRO A 345 -2.12 -14.00 7.18
N GLU A 346 -2.02 -15.28 7.52
CA GLU A 346 -2.05 -16.35 6.53
C GLU A 346 -3.43 -16.46 5.89
N ASN A 347 -3.47 -16.54 4.57
CA ASN A 347 -4.70 -16.80 3.83
C ASN A 347 -4.88 -18.30 3.63
N ASN A 348 -5.94 -18.87 4.20
CA ASN A 348 -6.26 -20.29 4.05
C ASN A 348 -7.57 -20.46 3.28
N GLN A 349 -7.60 -21.45 2.38
CA GLN A 349 -8.82 -21.91 1.73
C GLN A 349 -9.24 -23.25 2.31
N THR A 350 -10.49 -23.35 2.72
CA THR A 350 -11.09 -24.59 3.17
C THR A 350 -12.22 -24.99 2.23
N GLN A 351 -12.12 -26.17 1.64
CA GLN A 351 -13.20 -26.77 0.87
C GLN A 351 -13.82 -27.91 1.69
N PRO A 352 -15.04 -27.74 2.24
CA PRO A 352 -15.68 -28.79 3.01
C PRO A 352 -16.02 -29.99 2.13
N SER A 353 -15.59 -31.18 2.56
CA SER A 353 -15.84 -32.46 1.86
C SER A 353 -17.27 -32.99 2.15
N GLY A 354 -18.27 -32.25 1.68
CA GLY A 354 -19.70 -32.58 1.84
C GLY A 354 -20.39 -32.98 0.54
N VAL A 355 -21.48 -33.75 0.64
CA VAL A 355 -22.38 -34.02 -0.50
C VAL A 355 -23.29 -32.79 -0.68
N GLY A 356 -22.88 -31.86 -1.54
CA GLY A 356 -23.56 -30.59 -1.81
C GLY A 356 -22.64 -29.66 -2.61
N ASN A 357 -23.13 -28.48 -3.01
CA ASN A 357 -22.26 -27.44 -3.58
C ASN A 357 -21.34 -26.93 -2.47
N ALA A 358 -20.15 -27.51 -2.33
CA ALA A 358 -19.16 -27.06 -1.37
C ALA A 358 -18.70 -25.65 -1.73
N VAL A 359 -19.07 -24.67 -0.92
CA VAL A 359 -18.57 -23.30 -1.04
C VAL A 359 -17.16 -23.29 -0.46
N VAL A 360 -16.19 -22.84 -1.26
CA VAL A 360 -14.83 -22.60 -0.76
C VAL A 360 -14.90 -21.43 0.21
N GLN A 361 -14.37 -21.61 1.43
CA GLN A 361 -14.27 -20.55 2.41
C GLN A 361 -12.84 -20.05 2.52
N VAL A 362 -12.69 -18.74 2.51
CA VAL A 362 -11.43 -18.05 2.83
C VAL A 362 -11.44 -17.73 4.31
N THR A 363 -10.43 -18.20 5.02
CA THR A 363 -10.18 -17.84 6.42
C THR A 363 -8.84 -17.14 6.50
N LEU A 364 -8.83 -15.92 7.05
CA LEU A 364 -7.60 -15.28 7.48
C LEU A 364 -7.18 -15.86 8.82
N GLY A 365 -5.90 -16.20 8.96
CA GLY A 365 -5.33 -16.64 10.23
C GLY A 365 -5.55 -15.62 11.34
N GLU A 366 -5.57 -16.08 12.59
CA GLU A 366 -5.59 -15.20 13.76
C GLU A 366 -4.31 -14.37 13.77
N GLY A 367 -4.44 -13.04 13.66
CA GLY A 367 -3.34 -12.09 13.71
C GLY A 367 -3.66 -10.91 14.62
N GLU A 368 -2.67 -10.06 14.88
CA GLU A 368 -2.84 -8.81 15.64
C GLU A 368 -3.75 -7.80 14.91
N HIS A 369 -4.01 -8.02 13.62
CA HIS A 369 -4.82 -7.20 12.75
C HIS A 369 -6.09 -7.93 12.28
N ASP A 370 -7.23 -7.25 12.34
CA ASP A 370 -8.48 -7.72 11.76
C ASP A 370 -8.52 -7.48 10.25
N GLY A 371 -7.87 -8.38 9.51
CA GLY A 371 -7.77 -8.29 8.06
C GLY A 371 -9.12 -8.34 7.32
N LEU A 372 -10.21 -8.69 7.99
CA LEU A 372 -11.57 -8.73 7.42
C LEU A 372 -12.43 -7.50 7.78
N ALA A 373 -11.95 -6.58 8.63
CA ALA A 373 -12.75 -5.45 9.09
C ALA A 373 -13.33 -4.62 7.95
N GLY A 374 -12.49 -4.26 6.97
CA GLY A 374 -12.93 -3.55 5.77
C GLY A 374 -13.93 -4.37 4.95
N ALA A 375 -13.64 -5.64 4.71
CA ALA A 375 -14.53 -6.52 3.93
C ALA A 375 -15.91 -6.69 4.58
N ARG A 376 -16.00 -6.77 5.91
CA ARG A 376 -17.28 -6.80 6.64
C ARG A 376 -18.09 -5.54 6.42
N GLN A 377 -17.45 -4.38 6.48
CA GLN A 377 -18.13 -3.11 6.22
C GLN A 377 -18.61 -3.02 4.78
N ALA A 378 -17.76 -3.38 3.82
CA ALA A 378 -18.09 -3.37 2.40
C ALA A 378 -19.24 -4.36 2.07
N CYS A 379 -19.25 -5.54 2.68
CA CYS A 379 -20.38 -6.48 2.58
C CYS A 379 -21.68 -5.91 3.17
N ALA A 380 -21.61 -5.25 4.33
CA ALA A 380 -22.78 -4.62 4.95
C ALA A 380 -23.36 -3.46 4.11
N ASN A 381 -22.50 -2.76 3.37
CA ASN A 381 -22.88 -1.68 2.45
C ASN A 381 -23.38 -2.19 1.08
N GLY A 382 -23.07 -3.44 0.73
CA GLY A 382 -23.35 -3.99 -0.60
C GLY A 382 -22.30 -3.61 -1.66
N ASP A 383 -21.12 -3.14 -1.24
CA ASP A 383 -20.00 -2.78 -2.11
C ASP A 383 -19.28 -4.03 -2.67
N ILE A 384 -19.48 -5.19 -2.02
CA ILE A 384 -18.98 -6.50 -2.43
C ILE A 384 -20.16 -7.43 -2.73
N PRO A 385 -20.13 -8.22 -3.82
CA PRO A 385 -21.20 -9.15 -4.15
C PRO A 385 -21.47 -10.18 -3.06
N ALA A 386 -22.74 -10.53 -2.85
CA ALA A 386 -23.16 -11.43 -1.77
C ALA A 386 -22.46 -12.81 -1.80
N ASN A 387 -22.17 -13.35 -2.99
CA ASN A 387 -21.45 -14.62 -3.13
C ASN A 387 -19.98 -14.51 -2.67
N VAL A 388 -19.37 -13.33 -2.79
CA VAL A 388 -18.01 -13.07 -2.29
C VAL A 388 -18.03 -12.94 -0.76
N CYS A 389 -19.05 -12.26 -0.20
CA CYS A 389 -19.26 -12.21 1.25
C CYS A 389 -19.44 -13.62 1.86
N GLU A 390 -20.19 -14.51 1.18
CA GLU A 390 -20.35 -15.91 1.61
C GLU A 390 -19.02 -16.68 1.61
N ILE A 391 -18.16 -16.49 0.60
CA ILE A 391 -16.81 -17.07 0.54
C ILE A 391 -15.95 -16.58 1.72
N LEU A 392 -16.09 -15.32 2.12
CA LEU A 392 -15.38 -14.73 3.27
C LEU A 392 -16.02 -15.09 4.63
N GLY A 393 -17.20 -15.75 4.63
CA GLY A 393 -17.94 -16.10 5.84
C GLY A 393 -18.57 -14.91 6.57
N LEU A 394 -18.99 -13.86 5.83
CA LEU A 394 -19.48 -12.58 6.35
C LEU A 394 -20.98 -12.36 6.20
#